data_AF-A0A962Z941-F1
#
_entry.id   AF-A0A962Z941-F1
#
_cell.length_a   1.000
_cell.length_b   1.000
_cell.length_c   1.000
_cell.angle_alpha   90.00
_cell.angle_beta   90.00
_cell.angle_gamma   90.00
#
_symmetry.space_group_name_H-M   'P 1'
#
loop_
_entity.id
_entity.type
_entity.pdbx_description
1 polymer ?
#
loop_
_entity_poly.entity_id
_entity_poly.type
_entity_poly.pdbx_seq_one_letter_code
_entity_poly.pdbx_strand_id
1 'polypeptide(L)'
;MSKPVKIGLGIVLLAILLVLLNGIFAVHQTQQALVVQFGSPVRQIKEAGLSWKVPFIQQVEFFEKRVLDYDAEPVELILGDQKRLVVDAFTRYRIEDPLRFRQSAGSEVAFR
;
A
#
# COMPACT_ATOMS: atom_id res chain seq x y z
N MET A 1 39.98 -21.37 -25.14
CA MET A 1 39.02 -21.84 -24.11
C MET A 1 38.22 -20.72 -23.39
N SER A 2 38.25 -19.45 -23.82
CA SER A 2 37.65 -18.32 -23.05
C SER A 2 36.29 -17.82 -23.55
N LYS A 3 35.87 -18.24 -24.76
CA LYS A 3 34.56 -17.87 -25.32
C LYS A 3 33.36 -18.33 -24.47
N PRO A 4 33.30 -19.57 -23.93
CA PRO A 4 32.16 -19.99 -23.12
C PRO A 4 32.10 -19.27 -21.75
N VAL A 5 33.26 -18.95 -21.15
CA VAL A 5 33.33 -18.21 -19.88
C VAL A 5 32.83 -16.77 -20.04
N LYS A 6 33.18 -16.09 -21.14
CA LYS A 6 32.67 -14.74 -21.44
C LYS A 6 31.17 -14.73 -21.68
N ILE A 7 30.63 -15.75 -22.35
CA ILE A 7 29.18 -15.91 -22.57
C ILE A 7 28.47 -16.16 -21.23
N GLY A 8 29.00 -17.06 -20.40
CA GLY A 8 28.44 -17.32 -19.06
C GLY A 8 28.43 -16.08 -18.17
N LEU A 9 29.53 -15.30 -18.17
CA LEU A 9 29.60 -14.03 -17.44
C LEU A 9 28.58 -13.01 -17.95
N GLY A 10 28.40 -12.92 -19.28
CA GLY A 10 27.38 -12.05 -19.88
C GLY A 10 25.95 -12.41 -19.45
N ILE A 11 25.64 -13.70 -19.36
CA ILE A 11 24.32 -14.18 -18.91
C ILE A 11 24.08 -13.83 -17.44
N VAL A 12 25.08 -14.03 -16.57
CA VAL A 12 24.96 -13.70 -15.14
C VAL A 12 24.76 -12.20 -14.93
N LEU A 13 25.51 -11.36 -15.65
CA LEU A 13 25.33 -9.91 -15.61
C LEU A 13 23.93 -9.48 -16.07
N LEU A 14 23.44 -10.07 -17.15
CA LEU A 14 22.09 -9.79 -17.64
C LEU A 14 21.02 -10.21 -16.61
N ALA A 15 21.17 -11.36 -15.98
CA ALA A 15 20.26 -11.84 -14.94
C ALA A 15 20.23 -10.89 -13.73
N ILE A 16 21.40 -10.43 -13.25
CA ILE A 16 21.48 -9.47 -12.14
C ILE A 16 20.80 -8.15 -12.51
N LEU A 17 21.05 -7.65 -13.72
CA LEU A 17 20.44 -6.41 -14.19
C LEU A 17 18.91 -6.51 -14.22
N LEU A 18 18.37 -7.63 -14.73
CA LEU A 18 16.92 -7.87 -14.76
C LEU A 18 16.32 -7.88 -13.35
N VAL A 19 17.01 -8.49 -12.38
CA VAL A 19 16.56 -8.47 -10.98
C VAL A 19 16.53 -7.06 -10.41
N LEU A 20 17.59 -6.26 -10.62
CA LEU A 20 17.65 -4.89 -10.12
C LEU A 20 16.54 -4.01 -10.69
N LEU A 21 16.25 -4.15 -11.98
CA LEU A 21 15.18 -3.41 -12.66
C LEU A 21 13.79 -3.79 -12.13
N ASN A 22 13.56 -5.06 -11.78
CA ASN A 22 12.31 -5.52 -11.15
C ASN A 22 12.06 -4.95 -9.74
N GLY A 23 13.10 -4.38 -9.10
CA GLY A 23 12.96 -3.75 -7.79
C GLY A 23 12.43 -2.32 -7.85
N ILE A 24 12.38 -1.69 -9.03
CA ILE A 24 11.97 -0.31 -9.18
C ILE A 24 10.44 -0.23 -9.23
N PHE A 25 9.85 0.71 -8.49
CA PHE A 25 8.43 1.02 -8.53
C PHE A 25 8.20 2.54 -8.40
N ALA A 26 7.06 3.02 -8.91
CA ALA A 26 6.68 4.42 -8.84
C ALA A 26 5.52 4.62 -7.86
N VAL A 27 5.61 5.66 -7.04
CA VAL A 27 4.54 6.11 -6.14
C VAL A 27 3.89 7.33 -6.77
N HIS A 28 2.59 7.21 -7.07
CA HIS A 28 1.81 8.33 -7.58
C HIS A 28 1.57 9.39 -6.51
N GLN A 29 1.38 10.64 -6.94
CA GLN A 29 1.09 11.77 -6.05
C GLN A 29 -0.19 11.62 -5.21
N THR A 30 -1.14 10.81 -5.69
CA THR A 30 -2.39 10.51 -4.98
C THR A 30 -2.24 9.37 -3.97
N GLN A 31 -1.08 8.71 -3.96
CA GLN A 31 -0.82 7.52 -3.18
C GLN A 31 0.38 7.73 -2.26
N GLN A 32 0.51 6.81 -1.32
CA GLN A 32 1.66 6.58 -0.48
C GLN A 32 1.91 5.06 -0.44
N ALA A 33 3.12 4.65 -0.09
CA ALA A 33 3.51 3.25 -0.14
C ALA A 33 4.09 2.77 1.19
N LEU A 34 3.75 1.55 1.57
CA LEU A 34 4.33 0.81 2.69
C LEU A 34 5.07 -0.40 2.14
N VAL A 35 6.38 -0.45 2.35
CA VAL A 35 7.21 -1.59 1.99
C VAL A 35 7.18 -2.57 3.15
N VAL A 36 6.74 -3.79 2.86
CA VAL A 36 6.56 -4.87 3.83
C VAL A 36 7.45 -6.03 3.44
N GLN A 37 8.06 -6.67 4.43
CA GLN A 37 8.90 -7.85 4.27
C GLN A 37 8.38 -8.95 5.20
N PHE A 38 7.96 -10.08 4.62
CA PHE A 38 7.37 -11.19 5.37
C PHE A 38 6.27 -10.76 6.38
N GLY A 39 5.42 -9.82 5.97
CA GLY A 39 4.35 -9.26 6.81
C GLY A 39 4.77 -8.13 7.76
N SER A 40 6.08 -7.93 7.99
CA SER A 40 6.59 -6.85 8.83
C SER A 40 6.87 -5.56 8.03
N PRO A 41 6.43 -4.39 8.50
CA PRO A 41 6.68 -3.13 7.82
C PRO A 41 8.15 -2.72 7.97
N VAL A 42 8.81 -2.44 6.85
CA VAL A 42 10.23 -2.06 6.80
C VAL A 42 10.40 -0.58 6.51
N ARG A 43 9.56 -0.01 5.65
CA ARG A 43 9.71 1.38 5.20
C ARG A 43 8.39 2.00 4.81
N GLN A 44 8.19 3.26 5.21
CA GLN A 44 7.07 4.09 4.76
C GLN A 44 7.56 5.12 3.75
N ILE A 45 6.80 5.34 2.68
CA ILE A 45 7.10 6.30 1.62
C ILE A 45 5.86 7.17 1.42
N LYS A 46 5.92 8.42 1.89
CA LYS A 46 4.79 9.38 1.83
C LYS A 46 4.85 10.34 0.65
N GLU A 47 6.00 10.40 -0.01
CA GLU A 47 6.26 11.30 -1.13
C GLU A 47 6.12 10.56 -2.46
N ALA A 48 5.68 11.30 -3.47
CA ALA A 48 5.57 10.78 -4.81
C ALA A 48 6.98 10.65 -5.42
N GLY A 49 7.17 9.64 -6.26
CA GLY A 49 8.42 9.47 -6.98
C GLY A 49 8.81 8.02 -7.18
N LEU A 50 10.01 7.84 -7.72
CA LEU A 50 10.58 6.53 -7.94
C LEU A 50 11.17 6.00 -6.63
N SER A 51 10.89 4.75 -6.33
CA SER A 51 11.39 4.05 -5.16
C SER A 51 11.86 2.66 -5.54
N TRP A 52 12.69 2.08 -4.68
CA TRP A 52 13.25 0.76 -4.90
C TRP A 52 12.95 -0.18 -3.73
N LYS A 53 12.57 -1.40 -4.07
CA LYS A 53 12.34 -2.52 -3.16
C LYS A 53 13.25 -3.68 -3.53
N VAL A 54 13.56 -4.53 -2.56
CA VAL A 54 14.23 -5.81 -2.80
C VAL A 54 13.22 -6.74 -3.49
N PRO A 55 13.46 -7.18 -4.75
CA PRO A 55 12.59 -8.11 -5.44
C PRO A 55 12.40 -9.42 -4.66
N PHE A 56 11.28 -10.12 -4.89
CA PHE A 56 10.91 -11.42 -4.29
C PHE A 56 10.61 -11.42 -2.77
N ILE A 57 11.34 -10.65 -1.97
CA ILE A 57 11.22 -10.66 -0.50
C ILE A 57 10.37 -9.50 0.01
N GLN A 58 10.45 -8.35 -0.66
CA GLN A 58 9.68 -7.16 -0.29
C GLN A 58 8.47 -6.95 -1.21
N GLN A 59 7.34 -6.72 -0.56
CA GLN A 59 6.07 -6.35 -1.17
C GLN A 59 5.81 -4.86 -0.90
N VAL A 60 5.10 -4.22 -1.81
CA VAL A 60 4.70 -2.82 -1.68
C VAL A 60 3.19 -2.78 -1.64
N GLU A 61 2.68 -2.16 -0.59
CA GLU A 61 1.26 -1.88 -0.45
C GLU A 61 1.04 -0.40 -0.63
N PHE A 62 0.06 -0.06 -1.45
CA PHE A 62 -0.28 1.32 -1.75
C PHE A 62 -1.50 1.73 -0.94
N PHE A 63 -1.45 2.94 -0.42
CA PHE A 63 -2.54 3.58 0.29
C PHE A 63 -2.86 4.91 -0.38
N GLU A 64 -4.12 5.31 -0.34
CA GLU A 64 -4.57 6.61 -0.81
C GLU A 64 -4.08 7.71 0.14
N LYS A 65 -3.64 8.82 -0.46
CA LYS A 65 -3.26 10.06 0.25
C LYS A 65 -4.38 11.12 0.19
N ARG A 66 -5.41 10.85 -0.59
CA ARG A 66 -6.56 11.75 -0.80
C ARG A 66 -7.57 11.61 0.34
N VAL A 67 -8.54 12.53 0.34
CA VAL A 67 -9.72 12.37 1.20
C VAL A 67 -10.58 11.27 0.59
N LEU A 68 -10.91 10.29 1.42
CA LEU A 68 -11.77 9.16 1.14
C LEU A 68 -13.12 9.40 1.82
N ASP A 69 -14.16 8.88 1.22
CA ASP A 69 -15.49 8.74 1.78
C ASP A 69 -15.65 7.36 2.44
N TYR A 70 -16.39 7.34 3.55
CA TYR A 70 -16.89 6.14 4.19
C TYR A 70 -18.36 6.36 4.45
N ASP A 71 -19.19 5.49 3.89
CA ASP A 71 -20.62 5.48 4.09
C ASP A 71 -20.96 4.39 5.11
N ALA A 72 -21.55 4.79 6.24
CA ALA A 72 -21.89 3.84 7.29
C ALA A 72 -23.28 3.27 7.02
N GLU A 73 -23.47 1.98 7.30
CA GLU A 73 -24.81 1.40 7.23
C GLU A 73 -25.76 2.14 8.18
N PRO A 74 -26.97 2.53 7.74
CA PRO A 74 -27.92 3.24 8.59
C PRO A 74 -28.26 2.44 9.85
N VAL A 75 -28.24 3.10 10.99
CA VAL A 75 -28.52 2.47 12.29
C VAL A 75 -29.84 2.98 12.84
N GLU A 76 -30.67 2.05 13.32
CA GLU A 76 -31.88 2.39 14.07
C GLU A 76 -31.54 2.69 15.53
N LEU A 77 -31.90 3.88 15.98
CA LEU A 77 -31.67 4.33 17.35
C LEU A 77 -33.00 4.67 18.02
N ILE A 78 -33.12 4.32 19.30
CA ILE A 78 -34.24 4.72 20.15
C ILE A 78 -33.79 5.93 20.97
N LEU A 79 -34.45 7.06 20.77
CA LEU A 79 -34.20 8.27 21.53
C LEU A 79 -34.70 8.15 22.97
N GLY A 80 -34.25 9.07 23.84
CA GLY A 80 -34.72 9.13 25.23
C GLY A 80 -36.23 9.34 25.39
N ASP A 81 -36.89 9.89 24.37
CA ASP A 81 -38.35 10.03 24.29
C ASP A 81 -39.05 8.82 23.65
N GLN A 82 -38.36 7.67 23.54
CA GLN A 82 -38.83 6.41 22.96
C GLN A 82 -39.20 6.45 21.47
N LYS A 83 -38.82 7.51 20.74
CA LYS A 83 -38.99 7.54 19.29
C LYS A 83 -37.88 6.75 18.61
N ARG A 84 -38.25 6.05 17.53
CA ARG A 84 -37.31 5.36 16.65
C ARG A 84 -36.91 6.29 15.53
N LEU A 85 -35.60 6.46 15.35
CA LEU A 85 -35.03 7.17 14.22
C LEU A 85 -34.08 6.23 13.49
N VAL A 86 -34.12 6.29 12.16
CA VAL A 86 -33.08 5.71 11.31
C VAL A 86 -32.08 6.83 11.05
N VAL A 87 -30.85 6.67 11.52
CA VAL A 87 -29.81 7.67 11.35
C VAL A 87 -28.86 7.18 10.26
N ASP A 88 -28.72 8.01 9.23
CA ASP A 88 -27.74 7.86 8.18
C ASP A 88 -26.54 8.78 8.48
N ALA A 89 -25.33 8.25 8.30
CA ALA A 89 -24.10 8.94 8.61
C ALA A 89 -22.99 8.58 7.63
N PHE A 90 -22.38 9.61 7.04
CA PHE A 90 -21.18 9.47 6.23
C PHE A 90 -20.01 10.18 6.90
N THR A 91 -18.80 9.68 6.68
CA THR A 91 -17.56 10.27 7.18
C THR A 91 -16.58 10.46 6.04
N ARG A 92 -15.82 11.56 6.07
CA ARG A 92 -14.67 11.75 5.19
C ARG A 92 -13.39 11.70 5.99
N TYR A 93 -12.42 10.93 5.53
CA TYR A 93 -11.16 10.71 6.23
C TYR A 93 -9.98 10.71 5.26
N ARG A 94 -8.76 10.80 5.79
CA ARG A 94 -7.53 10.68 5.01
C ARG A 94 -6.53 9.86 5.82
N ILE A 95 -5.76 9.02 5.15
CA ILE A 95 -4.71 8.23 5.77
C ILE A 95 -3.44 9.08 5.89
N GLU A 96 -3.11 9.54 7.09
CA GLU A 96 -1.88 10.32 7.33
C GLU A 96 -0.65 9.42 7.61
N ASP A 97 -0.88 8.27 8.22
CA ASP A 97 0.15 7.28 8.56
C ASP A 97 -0.28 5.89 8.06
N PRO A 98 0.31 5.38 6.96
CA PRO A 98 -0.07 4.11 6.38
C PRO A 98 0.28 2.91 7.27
N LEU A 99 1.32 3.04 8.12
CA LEU A 99 1.68 1.98 9.06
C LEU A 99 0.61 1.83 10.15
N ARG A 100 0.22 2.95 10.77
CA ARG A 100 -0.82 2.92 11.80
C ARG A 100 -2.15 2.43 11.22
N PHE A 101 -2.50 2.90 10.03
CA PHE A 101 -3.73 2.47 9.35
C PHE A 101 -3.74 0.96 9.10
N ARG A 102 -2.65 0.39 8.57
CA ARG A 102 -2.55 -1.07 8.38
C ARG A 102 -2.68 -1.84 9.70
N GLN A 103 -2.10 -1.33 10.79
CA GLN A 103 -2.17 -1.99 12.09
C GLN A 103 -3.56 -1.95 12.72
N SER A 104 -4.30 -0.85 12.57
CA SER A 104 -5.61 -0.68 13.20
C SER A 104 -6.77 -1.16 12.32
N ALA A 105 -6.73 -0.82 11.03
CA ALA A 105 -7.84 -0.96 10.10
C ALA A 105 -7.57 -2.01 9.00
N GLY A 106 -6.33 -2.45 8.85
CA GLY A 106 -5.95 -3.51 7.90
C GLY A 106 -5.84 -3.01 6.46
N SER A 107 -6.99 -2.79 5.79
CA SER A 107 -7.04 -2.41 4.37
C SER A 107 -8.15 -1.41 4.05
N GLU A 108 -7.95 -0.60 3.01
CA GLU A 108 -8.95 0.37 2.52
C GLU A 108 -10.20 -0.29 1.93
N VAL A 109 -10.10 -1.55 1.49
CA VAL A 109 -11.24 -2.28 0.88
C VAL A 109 -12.38 -2.48 1.87
N ALA A 110 -12.08 -2.52 3.18
CA ALA A 110 -13.09 -2.60 4.21
C ALA A 110 -13.94 -1.32 4.37
N PHE A 111 -13.56 -0.23 3.70
CA PHE A 111 -14.19 1.09 3.82
C PHE A 111 -14.69 1.64 2.49
N ARG A 112 -14.81 0.80 1.45
CA ARG A 112 -15.42 1.13 0.16
C ARG A 112 -16.76 0.42 -0.03
#